data_AF-A0A397IMX5-F1
#
_entry.id   AF-A0A397IMX5-F1
#
_cell.length_a   1.000
_cell.length_b   1.000
_cell.length_c   1.000
_cell.angle_alpha   90.00
_cell.angle_beta   90.00
_cell.angle_gamma   90.00
#
_symmetry.space_group_name_H-M   'P 1'
#
loop_
_entity.id
_entity.type
_entity.pdbx_description
1 polymer ?
#
loop_
_entity_poly.entity_id
_entity_poly.type
_entity_poly.pdbx_seq_one_letter_code
_entity_poly.pdbx_strand_id
1 'polypeptide(L)'
;MSGARVLTFGKHIACFEHFLKLVNLPNSVLYNGDVVKLDRQDDGAAYRSFCHQNLAQCLNGEEIKEGYEGELVDSYLNREICPIERIRMCMMAYFFLRLWHFHINTMVHKYPHYISVRENFMATQSYSIFSSLSESMMILIKVYRKYYSEFLLIPWMHSSEACEHVFEIARQICTDLDFAELLQMVSKISHYFKSTKTDNISIEREKSIRDGYIFDYNKGNLTEDIISNLTRWLNDSEISRAIRQLCQLACELAEHLNMLMPDNLPIENL
;
A
#
# COMPACT_ATOMS: atom_id res chain seq x y z
N MET A 1 -1.27 7.11 10.93
CA MET A 1 -0.15 6.32 10.39
C MET A 1 1.06 6.49 11.32
N SER A 2 1.71 5.38 11.68
CA SER A 2 2.78 5.21 12.68
C SER A 2 2.52 5.60 14.14
N GLY A 3 1.86 6.72 14.46
CA GLY A 3 1.81 7.25 15.84
C GLY A 3 3.18 7.65 16.41
N ALA A 4 4.24 7.50 15.62
CA ALA A 4 5.62 7.80 15.93
C ALA A 4 5.87 9.30 15.73
N ARG A 5 6.79 9.85 16.52
CA ARG A 5 7.17 11.26 16.38
C ARG A 5 8.22 11.42 15.28
N VAL A 6 9.08 10.42 15.10
CA VAL A 6 10.14 10.36 14.10
C VAL A 6 10.32 8.91 13.65
N LEU A 7 10.28 8.62 12.36
CA LEU A 7 10.68 7.30 11.87
C LEU A 7 12.19 7.25 11.73
N THR A 8 12.85 6.26 12.31
CA THR A 8 14.32 6.12 12.26
C THR A 8 14.72 4.97 11.35
N PHE A 9 15.50 5.23 10.31
CA PHE A 9 16.00 4.25 9.35
C PHE A 9 17.52 4.20 9.40
N GLY A 10 18.09 3.42 10.32
CA GLY A 10 19.54 3.40 10.55
C GLY A 10 20.04 4.77 10.99
N LYS A 11 20.91 5.40 10.19
CA LYS A 11 21.39 6.77 10.45
C LYS A 11 20.46 7.88 9.94
N HIS A 12 19.40 7.51 9.22
CA HIS A 12 18.47 8.46 8.60
C HIS A 12 17.18 8.57 9.41
N ILE A 13 16.45 9.67 9.25
CA ILE A 13 15.16 9.88 9.88
C ILE A 13 14.13 10.43 8.88
N ALA A 14 12.86 10.10 9.09
CA ALA A 14 11.73 10.74 8.43
C ALA A 14 10.80 11.34 9.49
N CYS A 15 10.54 12.64 9.40
CA CYS A 15 9.68 13.36 10.34
C CYS A 15 8.81 14.39 9.61
N PHE A 16 7.87 14.99 10.34
CA PHE A 16 6.97 16.00 9.83
C PHE A 16 7.68 17.16 9.11
N GLU A 17 8.85 17.58 9.58
CA GLU A 17 9.61 18.67 8.96
C GLU A 17 10.03 18.35 7.53
N HIS A 18 10.34 17.08 7.23
CA HIS A 18 10.68 16.66 5.87
C HIS A 18 9.48 16.79 4.93
N PHE A 19 8.31 16.34 5.36
CA PHE A 19 7.06 16.52 4.59
C PHE A 19 6.70 17.99 4.43
N LEU A 20 6.94 18.83 5.45
CA LEU A 20 6.71 20.27 5.37
C LEU A 20 7.67 20.95 4.37
N LYS A 21 8.90 20.47 4.22
CA LYS A 21 9.80 20.95 3.17
C LYS A 21 9.33 20.51 1.79
N LEU A 22 8.95 19.23 1.64
CA LEU A 22 8.51 18.65 0.38
C LEU A 22 7.24 19.32 -0.16
N VAL A 23 6.25 19.62 0.68
CA VAL A 23 4.99 20.24 0.25
C VAL A 23 5.17 21.69 -0.24
N ASN A 24 6.27 22.35 0.13
CA ASN A 24 6.56 23.73 -0.27
C ASN A 24 7.44 23.81 -1.54
N LEU A 25 7.82 22.68 -2.13
CA LEU A 25 8.54 22.64 -3.40
C LEU A 25 7.62 23.09 -4.56
N PRO A 26 8.12 23.86 -5.54
CA PRO A 26 7.30 24.32 -6.68
C PRO A 26 6.71 23.19 -7.52
N ASN A 27 7.37 22.04 -7.55
CA ASN A 27 6.98 20.85 -8.30
C ASN A 27 6.41 19.75 -7.39
N SER A 28 6.09 20.05 -6.12
CA SER A 28 5.64 19.04 -5.16
C SER A 28 4.43 18.27 -5.67
N VAL A 29 4.44 16.95 -5.51
CA VAL A 29 3.24 16.13 -5.70
C VAL A 29 2.30 16.20 -4.50
N LEU A 30 2.76 16.72 -3.35
CA LEU A 30 1.95 16.90 -2.15
C LEU A 30 1.16 18.21 -2.20
N TYR A 31 -0.08 18.16 -1.74
CA TYR A 31 -0.87 19.35 -1.47
C TYR A 31 -0.66 19.84 -0.03
N ASN A 32 -0.88 21.13 0.21
CA ASN A 32 -0.78 21.70 1.56
C ASN A 32 -1.65 20.95 2.59
N GLY A 33 -2.83 20.50 2.16
CA GLY A 33 -3.76 19.71 2.97
C GLY A 33 -3.27 18.31 3.33
N ASP A 34 -2.29 17.75 2.60
CA ASP A 34 -1.73 16.41 2.85
C ASP A 34 -0.81 16.41 4.08
N VAL A 35 -0.32 17.59 4.46
CA VAL A 35 0.65 17.76 5.55
C VAL A 35 0.07 18.64 6.65
N VAL A 36 -0.50 19.79 6.29
CA VAL A 36 -1.04 20.78 7.21
C VAL A 36 -2.55 20.60 7.33
N LYS A 37 -3.04 20.38 8.57
CA LYS A 37 -4.46 20.06 8.84
C LYS A 37 -4.94 18.84 8.03
N LEU A 38 -4.07 17.82 7.97
CA LEU A 38 -4.34 16.54 7.33
C LEU A 38 -5.69 15.96 7.73
N ASP A 39 -6.52 15.70 6.73
CA ASP A 39 -7.66 14.80 6.86
C ASP A 39 -7.13 13.37 6.98
N ARG A 40 -7.38 12.74 8.13
CA ARG A 40 -6.89 11.37 8.38
C ARG A 40 -7.67 10.31 7.61
N GLN A 41 -8.76 10.68 6.95
CA GLN A 41 -9.56 9.83 6.08
C GLN A 41 -9.22 9.99 4.59
N ASP A 42 -8.40 10.99 4.22
CA ASP A 42 -7.91 11.14 2.85
C ASP A 42 -6.78 10.13 2.58
N ASP A 43 -7.15 9.01 1.98
CA ASP A 43 -6.25 7.98 1.48
C ASP A 43 -5.37 8.48 0.32
N GLY A 44 -5.86 9.47 -0.44
CA GLY A 44 -5.13 10.15 -1.49
C GLY A 44 -3.89 10.89 -0.98
N ALA A 45 -3.98 11.54 0.17
CA ALA A 45 -2.82 12.16 0.83
C ALA A 45 -1.76 11.11 1.20
N ALA A 46 -2.18 9.93 1.65
CA ALA A 46 -1.26 8.82 1.93
C ALA A 46 -0.62 8.31 0.64
N TYR A 47 -1.39 8.11 -0.43
CA TYR A 47 -0.88 7.66 -1.72
C TYR A 47 0.17 8.63 -2.28
N ARG A 48 -0.12 9.94 -2.34
CA ARG A 48 0.83 10.97 -2.78
C ARG A 48 2.08 11.04 -1.89
N SER A 49 1.95 10.77 -0.59
CA SER A 49 3.07 10.76 0.35
C SER A 49 4.07 9.63 0.10
N PHE A 50 3.59 8.47 -0.34
CA PHE A 50 4.40 7.28 -0.52
C PHE A 50 4.62 6.89 -1.98
N CYS A 51 4.13 7.69 -2.94
CA CYS A 51 4.30 7.41 -4.35
C CYS A 51 5.76 7.61 -4.83
N HIS A 52 6.11 6.90 -5.91
CA HIS A 52 7.42 7.03 -6.55
C HIS A 52 7.82 8.48 -6.88
N GLN A 53 6.88 9.35 -7.31
CA GLN A 53 7.21 10.74 -7.65
C GLN A 53 7.67 11.52 -6.42
N ASN A 54 7.01 11.34 -5.27
CA ASN A 54 7.41 12.00 -4.03
C ASN A 54 8.77 11.46 -3.54
N LEU A 55 9.00 10.15 -3.71
CA LEU A 55 10.28 9.53 -3.37
C LEU A 55 11.43 10.08 -4.24
N ALA A 56 11.22 10.24 -5.55
CA ALA A 56 12.19 10.85 -6.45
C ALA A 56 12.53 12.30 -6.05
N GLN A 57 11.54 13.05 -5.54
CA GLN A 57 11.75 14.39 -4.99
C GLN A 57 12.57 14.39 -3.70
N CYS A 58 12.38 13.39 -2.83
CA CYS A 58 13.21 13.21 -1.64
C CYS A 58 14.69 12.95 -1.99
N LEU A 59 14.93 12.32 -3.14
CA LEU A 59 16.25 11.92 -3.61
C LEU A 59 16.91 12.96 -4.53
N ASN A 60 16.29 14.12 -4.74
CA ASN A 60 16.76 15.15 -5.69
C ASN A 60 17.05 14.60 -7.11
N GLY A 61 16.31 13.57 -7.54
CA GLY A 61 16.49 12.93 -8.84
C GLY A 61 17.65 11.92 -8.93
N GLU A 62 18.25 11.49 -7.82
CA GLU A 62 19.15 10.32 -7.82
C GLU A 62 18.37 9.05 -8.17
N GLU A 63 18.96 8.19 -9.02
CA GLU A 63 18.34 6.93 -9.44
C GLU A 63 18.16 5.98 -8.24
N ILE A 64 16.93 5.56 -8.04
CA ILE A 64 16.59 4.45 -7.18
C ILE A 64 17.01 3.18 -7.92
N LYS A 65 17.77 2.26 -7.29
CA LYS A 65 18.01 0.95 -7.92
C LYS A 65 16.66 0.27 -8.19
N GLU A 66 16.52 -0.28 -9.39
CA GLU A 66 15.40 -1.14 -9.76
C GLU A 66 15.18 -2.22 -8.68
N GLY A 67 13.95 -2.33 -8.17
CA GLY A 67 13.58 -3.27 -7.09
C GLY A 67 13.44 -2.67 -5.68
N TYR A 68 13.80 -1.39 -5.47
CA TYR A 68 13.37 -0.63 -4.28
C TYR A 68 11.97 -0.01 -4.43
N GLU A 69 11.40 -0.11 -5.62
CA GLU A 69 10.03 0.29 -5.96
C GLU A 69 9.05 -0.75 -5.40
N GLY A 70 8.85 -0.69 -4.08
CA GLY A 70 8.04 -1.65 -3.33
C GLY A 70 6.88 -0.99 -2.63
N GLU A 71 5.91 -0.47 -3.39
CA GLU A 71 4.64 -0.03 -2.80
C GLU A 71 3.79 -1.25 -2.49
N LEU A 72 3.87 -1.77 -1.26
CA LEU A 72 3.04 -2.89 -0.77
C LEU A 72 1.55 -2.70 -1.12
N VAL A 73 1.07 -1.46 -1.11
CA VAL A 73 -0.30 -1.09 -1.49
C VAL A 73 -0.57 -1.38 -2.97
N ASP A 74 0.32 -0.95 -3.87
CA ASP A 74 0.18 -1.20 -5.31
C ASP A 74 0.20 -2.69 -5.64
N SER A 75 0.92 -3.51 -4.86
CA SER A 75 0.89 -4.97 -5.02
C SER A 75 -0.53 -5.55 -4.89
N TYR A 76 -1.45 -4.86 -4.21
CA TYR A 76 -2.87 -5.20 -4.13
C TYR A 76 -3.71 -4.44 -5.15
N LEU A 77 -3.50 -3.13 -5.28
CA LEU A 77 -4.44 -2.24 -5.96
C LEU A 77 -4.16 -2.05 -7.46
N ASN A 78 -2.91 -2.22 -7.91
CA ASN A 78 -2.56 -2.07 -9.32
C ASN A 78 -3.17 -3.23 -10.13
N ARG A 79 -3.86 -2.93 -11.23
CA ARG A 79 -4.61 -3.89 -12.06
C ARG A 79 -3.79 -4.52 -13.18
N GLU A 80 -2.62 -3.96 -13.47
CA GLU A 80 -1.83 -4.29 -14.66
C GLU A 80 -0.66 -5.23 -14.31
N ILE A 81 -0.19 -5.19 -13.07
CA ILE A 81 0.97 -5.97 -12.64
C ILE A 81 0.65 -7.46 -12.51
N CYS A 82 1.57 -8.26 -13.05
CA CYS A 82 1.51 -9.71 -13.02
C CYS A 82 1.87 -10.29 -11.62
N PRO A 83 1.54 -11.56 -11.34
CA PRO A 83 1.78 -12.17 -10.02
C PRO A 83 3.23 -12.06 -9.51
N ILE A 84 4.25 -12.17 -10.37
CA ILE A 84 5.66 -12.06 -9.93
C ILE A 84 6.00 -10.67 -9.41
N GLU A 85 5.46 -9.63 -10.03
CA GLU A 85 5.73 -8.26 -9.58
C GLU A 85 5.06 -7.99 -8.23
N ARG A 86 3.87 -8.55 -8.00
CA ARG A 86 3.25 -8.51 -6.67
C ARG A 86 4.10 -9.19 -5.60
N ILE A 87 4.72 -10.34 -5.93
CA ILE A 87 5.67 -11.01 -5.02
C ILE A 87 6.86 -10.11 -4.73
N ARG A 88 7.42 -9.46 -5.77
CA ARG A 88 8.55 -8.53 -5.63
C ARG A 88 8.26 -7.42 -4.64
N MET A 89 7.16 -6.70 -4.85
CA MET A 89 6.74 -5.60 -3.98
C MET A 89 6.45 -6.09 -2.55
N CYS A 90 5.67 -7.18 -2.40
CA CYS A 90 5.28 -7.72 -1.09
C CYS A 90 6.47 -8.23 -0.27
N MET A 91 7.36 -9.01 -0.87
CA MET A 91 8.48 -9.62 -0.17
C MET A 91 9.58 -8.61 0.12
N MET A 92 9.79 -7.63 -0.77
CA MET A 92 10.69 -6.51 -0.47
C MET A 92 10.23 -5.75 0.77
N ALA A 93 8.95 -5.37 0.82
CA ALA A 93 8.36 -4.71 2.00
C ALA A 93 8.48 -5.60 3.25
N TYR A 94 8.19 -6.89 3.13
CA TYR A 94 8.26 -7.84 4.24
C TYR A 94 9.65 -7.94 4.87
N PHE A 95 10.68 -8.17 4.04
CA PHE A 95 12.05 -8.29 4.54
C PHE A 95 12.56 -6.96 5.11
N PHE A 96 12.29 -5.84 4.42
CA PHE A 96 12.69 -4.53 4.89
C PHE A 96 12.05 -4.19 6.25
N LEU A 97 10.75 -4.41 6.41
CA LEU A 97 10.05 -4.16 7.68
C LEU A 97 10.64 -4.99 8.83
N ARG A 98 11.04 -6.24 8.58
CA ARG A 98 11.69 -7.10 9.59
C ARG A 98 13.10 -6.61 9.95
N LEU A 99 13.91 -6.25 8.96
CA LEU A 99 15.24 -5.66 9.19
C LEU A 99 15.14 -4.36 9.98
N TRP A 100 14.21 -3.49 9.59
CA TRP A 100 13.96 -2.22 10.27
C TRP A 100 13.51 -2.45 11.72
N HIS A 101 12.56 -3.36 11.95
CA HIS A 101 12.11 -3.71 13.30
C HIS A 101 13.24 -4.29 14.16
N PHE A 102 14.08 -5.17 13.60
CA PHE A 102 15.25 -5.72 14.29
C PHE A 102 16.24 -4.63 14.70
N HIS A 103 16.53 -3.71 13.77
CA HIS A 103 17.41 -2.57 14.03
C HIS A 103 16.89 -1.72 15.19
N ILE A 104 15.62 -1.31 15.16
CA ILE A 104 15.06 -0.48 16.23
C ILE A 104 15.10 -1.21 17.58
N ASN A 105 14.70 -2.48 17.63
CA ASN A 105 14.78 -3.24 18.88
C ASN A 105 16.21 -3.30 19.41
N THR A 106 17.20 -3.54 18.55
CA THR A 106 18.60 -3.55 18.96
C THR A 106 19.05 -2.19 19.49
N MET A 107 18.61 -1.10 18.86
CA MET A 107 18.92 0.26 19.30
C MET A 107 18.25 0.63 20.63
N VAL A 108 17.02 0.17 20.87
CA VAL A 108 16.32 0.34 22.16
C VAL A 108 17.12 -0.33 23.29
N HIS A 109 17.68 -1.51 23.05
CA HIS A 109 18.52 -2.18 24.06
C HIS A 109 19.84 -1.44 24.32
N LYS A 110 20.47 -0.89 23.28
CA LYS A 110 21.74 -0.14 23.40
C LYS A 110 21.56 1.27 24.00
N TYR A 111 20.45 1.94 23.68
CA TYR A 111 20.20 3.34 24.03
C TYR A 111 18.76 3.56 24.57
N PRO A 112 18.38 2.90 25.67
CA PRO A 112 16.99 2.88 26.16
C PRO A 112 16.45 4.25 26.59
N HIS A 113 17.34 5.20 26.89
CA HIS A 113 16.96 6.57 27.26
C HIS A 113 16.72 7.51 26.07
N TYR A 114 17.11 7.10 24.85
CA TYR A 114 17.06 7.94 23.65
C TYR A 114 16.15 7.37 22.56
N ILE A 115 15.99 6.06 22.52
CA ILE A 115 15.24 5.37 21.47
C ILE A 115 14.16 4.50 22.11
N SER A 116 12.95 4.60 21.58
CA SER A 116 11.84 3.72 21.95
C SER A 116 11.14 3.22 20.68
N VAL A 117 10.62 1.99 20.72
CA VAL A 117 9.84 1.46 19.59
C VAL A 117 8.65 2.37 19.26
N ARG A 118 7.99 2.91 20.30
CA ARG A 118 6.81 3.77 20.15
C ARG A 118 7.11 5.07 19.41
N GLU A 119 8.28 5.67 19.63
CA GLU A 119 8.61 6.98 19.05
C GLU A 119 9.44 6.90 17.77
N ASN A 120 10.18 5.79 17.56
CA ASN A 120 11.16 5.62 16.47
C ASN A 120 10.77 4.58 15.41
N PHE A 121 9.76 3.75 15.68
CA PHE A 121 9.23 2.75 14.75
C PHE A 121 7.75 2.99 14.49
N MET A 122 7.20 2.33 13.47
CA MET A 122 5.77 2.36 13.24
C MET A 122 4.98 1.68 14.37
N ALA A 123 3.72 2.08 14.54
CA ALA A 123 2.79 1.42 15.43
C ALA A 123 2.78 -0.09 15.21
N THR A 124 2.79 -0.85 16.31
CA THR A 124 2.78 -2.32 16.29
C THR A 124 1.62 -2.88 15.47
N GLN A 125 0.45 -2.24 15.51
CA GLN A 125 -0.69 -2.63 14.67
C GLN A 125 -0.37 -2.48 13.18
N SER A 126 0.22 -1.36 12.77
CA SER A 126 0.63 -1.14 11.38
C SER A 126 1.67 -2.16 10.92
N TYR A 127 2.67 -2.44 11.76
CA TYR A 127 3.67 -3.47 11.46
C TYR A 127 3.03 -4.86 11.28
N SER A 128 2.10 -5.23 12.14
CA SER A 128 1.36 -6.50 12.02
C SER A 128 0.51 -6.54 10.75
N ILE A 129 -0.17 -5.45 10.39
CA ILE A 129 -0.98 -5.37 9.18
C ILE A 129 -0.10 -5.52 7.95
N PHE A 130 1.00 -4.77 7.84
CA PHE A 130 1.87 -4.84 6.68
C PHE A 130 2.56 -6.20 6.53
N SER A 131 3.01 -6.80 7.64
CA SER A 131 3.55 -8.16 7.63
C SER A 131 2.50 -9.16 7.14
N SER A 132 1.27 -9.08 7.66
CA SER A 132 0.17 -9.95 7.28
C SER A 132 -0.22 -9.77 5.81
N LEU A 133 -0.23 -8.53 5.28
CA LEU A 133 -0.54 -8.26 3.88
C LEU A 133 0.49 -8.88 2.93
N SER A 134 1.78 -8.80 3.27
CA SER A 134 2.82 -9.46 2.49
C SER A 134 2.67 -10.98 2.47
N GLU A 135 2.41 -11.58 3.64
CA GLU A 135 2.21 -13.04 3.77
C GLU A 135 0.92 -13.50 3.05
N SER A 136 -0.18 -12.76 3.19
CA SER A 136 -1.46 -13.12 2.57
C SER A 136 -1.41 -13.05 1.06
N MET A 137 -0.66 -12.11 0.46
CA MET A 137 -0.47 -12.07 -0.99
C MET A 137 0.23 -13.34 -1.50
N MET A 138 1.27 -13.80 -0.78
CA MET A 138 1.96 -15.04 -1.12
C MET A 138 1.04 -16.25 -1.06
N ILE A 139 0.24 -16.33 0.01
CA ILE A 139 -0.74 -17.41 0.18
C ILE A 139 -1.77 -17.35 -0.95
N LEU A 140 -2.30 -16.16 -1.25
CA LEU A 140 -3.28 -15.94 -2.31
C LEU A 140 -2.76 -16.42 -3.67
N ILE A 141 -1.54 -16.05 -4.03
CA ILE A 141 -0.89 -16.49 -5.28
C ILE A 141 -0.71 -18.00 -5.29
N LYS A 142 -0.23 -18.61 -4.19
CA LYS A 142 -0.06 -20.08 -4.10
C LYS A 142 -1.39 -20.81 -4.24
N VAL A 143 -2.47 -20.30 -3.63
CA VAL A 143 -3.82 -20.87 -3.69
C VAL A 143 -4.39 -20.74 -5.09
N TYR A 144 -4.34 -19.56 -5.70
CA TYR A 144 -4.85 -19.36 -7.06
C TYR A 144 -4.11 -20.23 -8.07
N ARG A 145 -2.78 -20.25 -8.04
CA ARG A 145 -1.99 -21.10 -8.92
C ARG A 145 -2.36 -22.59 -8.77
N LYS A 146 -2.63 -23.06 -7.55
CA LYS A 146 -2.89 -24.48 -7.28
C LYS A 146 -4.32 -24.91 -7.59
N TYR A 147 -5.31 -24.07 -7.29
CA TYR A 147 -6.72 -24.45 -7.30
C TYR A 147 -7.57 -23.65 -8.30
N TYR A 148 -7.11 -22.50 -8.77
CA TYR A 148 -7.86 -21.55 -9.58
C TYR A 148 -7.01 -20.98 -10.72
N SER A 149 -6.16 -21.79 -11.35
CA SER A 149 -5.18 -21.31 -12.34
C SER A 149 -5.82 -20.70 -13.59
N GLU A 150 -7.08 -21.02 -13.86
CA GLU A 150 -7.88 -20.46 -14.96
C GLU A 150 -8.50 -19.09 -14.63
N PHE A 151 -8.50 -18.69 -13.35
CA PHE A 151 -9.07 -17.42 -12.91
C PHE A 151 -8.01 -16.32 -12.78
N LEU A 152 -8.42 -15.08 -13.04
CA LEU A 152 -7.56 -13.90 -12.89
C LEU A 152 -7.24 -13.67 -11.42
N LEU A 153 -5.97 -13.39 -11.12
CA LEU A 153 -5.60 -12.83 -9.83
C LEU A 153 -6.07 -11.37 -9.76
N ILE A 154 -7.06 -11.07 -8.91
CA ILE A 154 -7.68 -9.73 -8.82
C ILE A 154 -7.63 -9.18 -7.38
N PRO A 155 -6.44 -8.90 -6.82
CA PRO A 155 -6.33 -8.62 -5.39
C PRO A 155 -7.06 -7.35 -4.92
N TRP A 156 -7.23 -6.37 -5.81
CA TRP A 156 -7.97 -5.14 -5.54
C TRP A 156 -9.46 -5.39 -5.23
N MET A 157 -9.99 -6.55 -5.63
CA MET A 157 -11.37 -6.97 -5.31
C MET A 157 -11.51 -7.56 -3.90
N HIS A 158 -10.42 -7.73 -3.16
CA HIS A 158 -10.44 -8.23 -1.77
C HIS A 158 -10.46 -7.11 -0.72
N SER A 159 -10.57 -5.85 -1.15
CA SER A 159 -10.69 -4.69 -0.25
C SER A 159 -12.13 -4.47 0.23
N SER A 160 -12.30 -3.57 1.20
CA SER A 160 -13.61 -3.10 1.68
C SER A 160 -14.17 -1.92 0.87
N GLU A 161 -13.46 -1.47 -0.17
CA GLU A 161 -13.80 -0.26 -0.94
C GLU A 161 -15.23 -0.34 -1.52
N ALA A 162 -15.63 -1.51 -2.03
CA ALA A 162 -16.99 -1.72 -2.53
C ALA A 162 -18.07 -1.47 -1.45
N CYS A 163 -17.76 -1.74 -0.18
CA CYS A 163 -18.67 -1.44 0.92
C CYS A 163 -18.72 0.06 1.21
N GLU A 164 -17.59 0.76 1.11
CA GLU A 164 -17.53 2.21 1.29
C GLU A 164 -18.32 2.94 0.22
N HIS A 165 -18.22 2.53 -1.05
CA HIS A 165 -19.06 3.05 -2.14
C HIS A 165 -20.56 2.86 -1.85
N VAL A 166 -20.96 1.69 -1.32
CA VAL A 166 -22.35 1.45 -0.90
C VAL A 166 -22.78 2.45 0.18
N PHE A 167 -21.95 2.70 1.19
CA PHE A 167 -22.25 3.66 2.25
C PHE A 167 -22.24 5.11 1.77
N GLU A 168 -21.36 5.45 0.84
CA GLU A 168 -21.32 6.78 0.23
C GLU A 168 -22.63 7.06 -0.51
N ILE A 169 -23.06 6.15 -1.38
CA ILE A 169 -24.34 6.28 -2.09
C ILE A 169 -25.50 6.34 -1.10
N ALA A 170 -25.49 5.51 -0.06
CA ALA A 170 -26.54 5.55 0.97
C ALA A 170 -26.61 6.92 1.64
N ARG A 171 -25.47 7.52 1.99
CA ARG A 171 -25.37 8.86 2.59
C ARG A 171 -25.73 10.00 1.64
N GLN A 172 -25.52 9.80 0.33
CA GLN A 172 -26.00 10.73 -0.69
C GLN A 172 -27.54 10.74 -0.78
N ILE A 173 -28.19 9.60 -0.51
CA ILE A 173 -29.66 9.50 -0.47
C ILE A 173 -30.21 10.03 0.86
N CYS A 174 -29.62 9.63 1.99
CA CYS A 174 -29.99 10.08 3.33
C CYS A 174 -28.73 10.19 4.19
N THR A 175 -28.36 11.41 4.59
CA THR A 175 -27.08 11.67 5.28
C THR A 175 -27.00 11.01 6.66
N ASP A 176 -28.08 11.07 7.44
CA ASP A 176 -28.18 10.53 8.80
C ASP A 176 -29.06 9.28 8.85
N LEU A 177 -28.72 8.29 8.01
CA LEU A 177 -29.53 7.08 7.84
C LEU A 177 -29.50 6.14 9.05
N ASP A 178 -30.64 5.56 9.39
CA ASP A 178 -30.73 4.44 10.33
C ASP A 178 -30.64 3.07 9.64
N PHE A 179 -30.63 1.99 10.43
CA PHE A 179 -30.53 0.63 9.89
C PHE A 179 -31.73 0.22 9.02
N ALA A 180 -32.95 0.62 9.37
CA ALA A 180 -34.15 0.31 8.61
C ALA A 180 -34.16 1.05 7.27
N GLU A 181 -33.72 2.31 7.27
CA GLU A 181 -33.55 3.11 6.06
C GLU A 181 -32.50 2.51 5.13
N LEU A 182 -31.37 2.04 5.66
CA LEU A 182 -30.35 1.33 4.86
C LEU A 182 -30.94 0.10 4.15
N LEU A 183 -31.71 -0.72 4.88
CA LEU A 183 -32.35 -1.91 4.32
C LEU A 183 -33.33 -1.56 3.20
N GLN A 184 -34.10 -0.49 3.36
CA GLN A 184 -35.02 -0.01 2.32
C GLN A 184 -34.27 0.57 1.11
N MET A 185 -33.06 1.09 1.30
CA MET A 185 -32.22 1.66 0.23
C MET A 185 -31.46 0.62 -0.60
N VAL A 186 -31.29 -0.63 -0.13
CA VAL A 186 -30.51 -1.67 -0.84
C VAL A 186 -30.93 -1.81 -2.30
N SER A 187 -32.24 -1.82 -2.59
CA SER A 187 -32.77 -1.92 -3.95
C SER A 187 -32.43 -0.71 -4.82
N LYS A 188 -32.50 0.50 -4.24
CA LYS A 188 -32.15 1.77 -4.91
C LYS A 188 -30.66 1.84 -5.21
N ILE A 189 -29.82 1.47 -4.26
CA ILE A 189 -28.36 1.39 -4.41
C ILE A 189 -28.01 0.38 -5.51
N SER A 190 -28.64 -0.80 -5.51
CA SER A 190 -28.43 -1.80 -6.58
C SER A 190 -28.79 -1.26 -7.96
N HIS A 191 -29.91 -0.53 -8.07
CA HIS A 191 -30.29 0.11 -9.34
C HIS A 191 -29.28 1.17 -9.75
N TYR A 192 -28.83 2.01 -8.82
CA TYR A 192 -27.82 3.03 -9.04
C TYR A 192 -26.54 2.44 -9.66
N PHE A 193 -25.99 1.37 -9.06
CA PHE A 193 -24.82 0.66 -9.58
C PHE A 193 -25.01 0.08 -10.99
N LYS A 194 -26.22 -0.40 -11.31
CA LYS A 194 -26.52 -0.92 -12.65
C LYS A 194 -26.56 0.20 -13.68
N SER A 195 -27.14 1.36 -13.33
CA SER A 195 -27.24 2.50 -14.23
C SER A 195 -25.90 3.18 -14.51
N THR A 196 -25.00 3.26 -13.52
CA THR A 196 -23.65 3.81 -13.73
C THR A 196 -22.79 2.92 -14.61
N LYS A 197 -22.96 1.59 -14.57
CA LYS A 197 -22.25 0.65 -15.46
C LYS A 197 -22.73 0.66 -16.92
N THR A 198 -23.89 1.23 -17.21
CA THR A 198 -24.49 1.24 -18.56
C THR A 198 -24.34 2.60 -19.27
N ASP A 199 -23.48 3.49 -18.77
CA ASP A 199 -23.24 4.86 -19.29
C ASP A 199 -24.51 5.74 -19.43
N ASN A 200 -25.65 5.32 -18.89
CA ASN A 200 -26.92 6.04 -19.03
C ASN A 200 -27.02 7.26 -18.10
N ILE A 201 -26.14 7.37 -17.09
CA ILE A 201 -26.14 8.44 -16.09
C ILE A 201 -24.69 8.77 -15.71
N SER A 202 -24.14 9.87 -16.23
CA SER A 202 -22.90 10.48 -15.75
C SER A 202 -23.23 11.62 -14.79
N ILE A 203 -23.32 11.34 -13.50
CA ILE A 203 -23.28 12.39 -12.48
C ILE A 203 -21.81 12.64 -12.16
N GLU A 204 -21.13 13.36 -13.05
CA GLU A 204 -19.82 13.91 -12.74
C GLU A 204 -20.02 15.04 -11.72
N ARG A 205 -19.76 14.76 -10.45
CA ARG A 205 -19.28 15.83 -9.57
C ARG A 205 -17.82 16.04 -9.88
N GLU A 206 -17.41 17.31 -9.93
CA GLU A 206 -16.04 17.67 -9.58
C GLU A 206 -15.78 17.10 -8.19
N LYS A 207 -15.07 15.96 -8.11
CA LYS A 207 -14.52 15.51 -6.82
C LYS A 207 -13.67 16.67 -6.33
N SER A 208 -14.08 17.30 -5.24
CA SER A 208 -13.19 18.23 -4.56
C SER A 208 -11.98 17.42 -4.10
N ILE A 209 -10.81 18.03 -4.02
CA ILE A 209 -9.55 17.39 -3.57
C ILE A 209 -9.68 16.76 -2.16
N ARG A 210 -10.83 16.95 -1.48
CA ARG A 210 -11.17 16.48 -0.14
C ARG A 210 -12.31 15.46 -0.08
N ASP A 211 -12.91 15.09 -1.21
CA ASP A 211 -13.86 13.99 -1.25
C ASP A 211 -13.06 12.69 -1.30
N GLY A 212 -13.04 11.95 -0.19
CA GLY A 212 -12.22 10.76 0.02
C GLY A 212 -12.36 9.68 -1.08
N TYR A 213 -11.38 8.77 -1.12
CA TYR A 213 -11.15 7.75 -2.13
C TYR A 213 -11.06 8.31 -3.56
N ILE A 214 -9.82 8.67 -3.91
CA ILE A 214 -9.47 9.23 -5.22
C ILE A 214 -9.65 8.20 -6.35
N PHE A 215 -9.39 6.92 -6.06
CA PHE A 215 -9.34 5.87 -7.08
C PHE A 215 -10.57 4.97 -7.04
N ASP A 216 -11.30 4.92 -8.16
CA ASP A 216 -12.19 3.79 -8.46
C ASP A 216 -11.36 2.74 -9.20
N TYR A 217 -10.83 1.78 -8.44
CA TYR A 217 -9.99 0.72 -9.00
C TYR A 217 -10.77 -0.23 -9.93
N ASN A 218 -12.09 -0.09 -10.04
CA ASN A 218 -12.92 -0.91 -10.91
C ASN A 218 -13.39 -0.20 -12.18
N LYS A 219 -12.89 1.03 -12.44
CA LYS A 219 -13.28 1.79 -13.62
C LYS A 219 -12.73 1.20 -14.91
N GLY A 220 -13.61 0.88 -15.87
CA GLY A 220 -13.23 0.42 -17.20
C GLY A 220 -12.90 -1.08 -17.30
N ASN A 221 -12.90 -1.57 -18.55
CA ASN A 221 -12.67 -2.98 -18.87
C ASN A 221 -11.18 -3.33 -18.87
N LEU A 222 -10.85 -4.57 -18.50
CA LEU A 222 -9.49 -5.10 -18.63
C LEU A 222 -9.21 -5.44 -20.10
N THR A 223 -8.03 -5.06 -20.60
CA THR A 223 -7.56 -5.46 -21.94
C THR A 223 -7.08 -6.91 -21.95
N GLU A 224 -7.00 -7.54 -23.13
CA GLU A 224 -6.50 -8.91 -23.26
C GLU A 224 -5.08 -9.07 -22.72
N ASP A 225 -4.21 -8.07 -22.92
CA ASP A 225 -2.84 -8.04 -22.39
C ASP A 225 -2.82 -8.07 -20.85
N ILE A 226 -3.67 -7.26 -20.22
CA ILE A 226 -3.80 -7.24 -18.76
C ILE A 226 -4.33 -8.58 -18.25
N ILE A 227 -5.35 -9.15 -18.90
CA ILE A 227 -5.91 -10.45 -18.55
C ILE A 227 -4.82 -11.53 -18.60
N SER A 228 -4.03 -11.56 -19.68
CA SER A 228 -2.89 -12.47 -19.83
C SER A 228 -1.88 -12.30 -18.69
N ASN A 229 -1.51 -11.06 -18.36
CA ASN A 229 -0.58 -10.76 -17.27
C ASN A 229 -1.06 -11.26 -15.90
N LEU A 230 -2.35 -11.12 -15.60
CA LEU A 230 -2.93 -11.52 -14.31
C LEU A 230 -3.04 -13.05 -14.12
N THR A 231 -3.01 -13.80 -15.22
CA THR A 231 -2.97 -15.29 -15.21
C THR A 231 -1.56 -15.87 -15.35
N ARG A 232 -0.52 -15.03 -15.35
CA ARG A 232 0.86 -15.48 -15.52
C ARG A 232 1.40 -16.09 -14.22
N TRP A 233 1.15 -17.37 -14.03
CA TRP A 233 1.59 -18.12 -12.86
C TRP A 233 3.06 -18.53 -12.93
N LEU A 234 3.70 -18.57 -11.75
CA LEU A 234 5.09 -18.95 -11.58
C LEU A 234 5.25 -20.35 -11.02
N ASN A 235 6.34 -21.02 -11.37
CA ASN A 235 6.71 -22.26 -10.71
C ASN A 235 7.43 -22.01 -9.36
N ASP A 236 7.56 -23.04 -8.53
CA ASP A 236 8.15 -22.91 -7.19
C ASP A 236 9.62 -22.45 -7.19
N SER A 237 10.38 -22.82 -8.22
CA SER A 237 11.78 -22.42 -8.34
C SER A 237 11.91 -20.92 -8.68
N GLU A 238 11.00 -20.38 -9.50
CA GLU A 238 10.94 -18.96 -9.81
C GLU A 238 10.56 -18.14 -8.57
N ILE A 239 9.55 -18.59 -7.82
CA ILE A 239 9.15 -17.93 -6.57
C ILE A 239 10.31 -17.94 -5.57
N SER A 240 10.93 -19.10 -5.35
CA SER A 240 12.04 -19.25 -4.41
C SER A 240 13.23 -18.37 -4.80
N ARG A 241 13.54 -18.29 -6.10
CA ARG A 241 14.60 -17.42 -6.62
C ARG A 241 14.28 -15.94 -6.39
N ALA A 242 13.05 -15.52 -6.67
CA ALA A 242 12.61 -14.15 -6.45
C ALA A 242 12.72 -13.76 -4.97
N ILE A 243 12.22 -14.61 -4.06
CA ILE A 243 12.30 -14.37 -2.61
C ILE A 243 13.76 -14.20 -2.15
N ARG A 244 14.68 -15.05 -2.61
CA ARG A 244 16.11 -14.94 -2.27
C ARG A 244 16.71 -13.63 -2.77
N GLN A 245 16.43 -13.24 -4.01
CA GLN A 245 16.90 -11.98 -4.58
C GLN A 245 16.37 -10.77 -3.80
N LEU A 246 15.09 -10.78 -3.41
CA LEU A 246 14.46 -9.68 -2.67
C LEU A 246 14.98 -9.61 -1.23
N CYS A 247 15.27 -10.75 -0.61
CA CYS A 247 15.94 -10.78 0.69
C CYS A 247 17.32 -10.12 0.61
N GLN A 248 18.09 -10.42 -0.44
CA GLN A 248 19.40 -9.80 -0.65
C GLN A 248 19.27 -8.28 -0.89
N LEU A 249 18.34 -7.84 -1.74
CA LEU A 249 18.09 -6.42 -1.99
C LEU A 249 17.66 -5.68 -0.72
N ALA A 250 16.82 -6.30 0.13
CA ALA A 250 16.43 -5.72 1.40
C ALA A 250 17.63 -5.57 2.36
N CYS A 251 18.55 -6.54 2.38
CA CYS A 251 19.80 -6.43 3.13
C CYS A 251 20.69 -5.30 2.58
N GLU A 252 20.88 -5.22 1.26
CA GLU A 252 21.64 -4.14 0.62
C GLU A 252 21.07 -2.75 0.97
N LEU A 253 19.74 -2.62 1.00
CA LEU A 253 19.08 -1.39 1.43
C LEU A 253 19.34 -1.07 2.91
N ALA A 254 19.21 -2.07 3.77
CA ALA A 254 19.46 -1.92 5.20
C ALA A 254 20.92 -1.52 5.47
N GLU A 255 21.88 -2.11 4.77
CA GLU A 255 23.30 -1.73 4.80
C GLU A 255 23.50 -0.29 4.35
N HIS A 256 22.90 0.10 3.21
CA HIS A 256 22.97 1.47 2.71
C HIS A 256 22.46 2.48 3.75
N LEU A 257 21.36 2.15 4.43
CA LEU A 257 20.78 2.96 5.50
C LEU A 257 21.57 2.88 6.83
N ASN A 258 22.62 2.06 6.90
CA ASN A 258 23.43 1.81 8.10
C ASN A 258 22.60 1.21 9.26
N MET A 259 21.72 0.27 8.94
CA MET A 259 20.96 -0.49 9.93
C MET A 259 21.80 -1.62 10.53
N LEU A 260 21.44 -2.00 11.75
CA LEU A 260 21.95 -3.22 12.38
C LEU A 260 21.12 -4.39 11.87
N MET A 261 21.78 -5.47 11.46
CA MET A 261 21.15 -6.64 10.87
C MET A 261 21.45 -7.89 11.72
N PRO A 262 20.55 -8.89 11.73
CA PRO A 262 20.83 -10.17 12.36
C PRO A 262 21.83 -10.98 11.52
N ASP A 263 22.57 -11.89 12.15
CA ASP A 263 23.56 -12.74 11.46
C ASP A 263 22.90 -13.63 10.38
N ASN A 264 21.64 -14.03 10.59
CA ASN A 264 20.84 -14.76 9.62
C ASN A 264 19.43 -14.18 9.54
N LEU A 265 18.96 -13.87 8.33
CA LEU A 265 17.56 -13.59 8.08
C LEU A 265 16.86 -14.91 7.71
N PRO A 266 15.90 -15.41 8.51
CA PRO A 266 15.25 -16.68 8.19
C PRO A 266 14.40 -16.55 6.93
N ILE A 267 14.81 -17.25 5.86
CA ILE A 267 14.02 -17.43 4.62
C ILE A 267 13.19 -18.72 4.70
N GLU A 268 13.49 -19.61 5.65
CA GLU A 268 13.17 -21.04 5.60
C GLU A 268 11.67 -21.41 5.79
N ASN A 269 10.78 -20.45 6.04
CA ASN A 269 9.36 -20.73 6.34
C ASN A 269 8.34 -19.96 5.46
N LEU A 270 8.71 -19.46 4.28
CA LEU A 270 7.81 -18.75 3.33
C LEU A 270 7.39 -19.62 2.13
#